data_AF-A0A3D3BY53-F1
#
_entry.id   AF-A0A3D3BY53-F1
#
_cell.length_a   1.000
_cell.length_b   1.000
_cell.length_c   1.000
_cell.angle_alpha   90.00
_cell.angle_beta   90.00
_cell.angle_gamma   90.00
#
_symmetry.space_group_name_H-M   'P 1'
#
loop_
_entity.id
_entity.type
_entity.pdbx_description
1 polymer ?
#
loop_
_entity_poly.entity_id
_entity_poly.type
_entity_poly.pdbx_seq_one_letter_code
_entity_poly.pdbx_strand_id
1 'polypeptide(L)'
;MKLEGYSNLLKSGEGGMEHVYRGIQDSLQRPVAIKLLINELSFDAEARKRFERESYIIARLNHANIIHVIDRGITGDEMPYFVMEFVEGIDLGTAMKSRQLGHGHKVDIIVQILKALAYAHGNNVIHRDIKPDNILVDDDNNIKILDFGIAQFYEEMRKTYDRTCAGMVMGTFNYMSPEQKESAENVTAQSDLYSVGVLMYHLFTGKLPSGRYPDPSELNPDVSEELNQLILQCLQEDPNHRPDSAEEL
;
A
#
# COMPACT_ATOMS: atom_id res chain seq x y z
N MET A 1 -19.91 -0.98 -17.97
CA MET A 1 -19.18 -2.26 -17.86
C MET A 1 -20.16 -3.36 -17.48
N LYS A 2 -20.08 -4.53 -18.11
CA LYS A 2 -20.76 -5.75 -17.65
C LYS A 2 -19.69 -6.80 -17.40
N LEU A 3 -19.76 -7.46 -16.24
CA LEU A 3 -18.88 -8.56 -15.86
C LEU A 3 -19.77 -9.76 -15.53
N GLU A 4 -19.51 -10.90 -16.13
CA GLU A 4 -20.28 -12.11 -15.85
C GLU A 4 -20.08 -12.54 -14.39
N GLY A 5 -21.18 -12.82 -13.68
CA GLY A 5 -21.15 -13.18 -12.26
C GLY A 5 -21.03 -11.99 -11.29
N TYR A 6 -21.00 -10.75 -11.79
CA TYR A 6 -20.92 -9.55 -10.96
C TYR A 6 -21.92 -8.47 -11.39
N SER A 7 -22.64 -7.90 -10.43
CA SER A 7 -23.69 -6.89 -10.66
C SER A 7 -23.49 -5.62 -9.80
N ASN A 8 -24.34 -4.61 -10.02
CA ASN A 8 -24.35 -3.34 -9.29
C ASN A 8 -23.00 -2.63 -9.22
N LEU A 9 -22.30 -2.60 -10.36
CA LEU A 9 -20.96 -2.03 -10.47
C LEU A 9 -21.03 -0.50 -10.35
N LEU A 10 -20.44 0.03 -9.28
CA LEU A 10 -20.32 1.47 -8.99
C LEU A 10 -18.85 1.84 -8.93
N LYS A 11 -18.42 2.81 -9.73
CA LYS A 11 -17.04 3.31 -9.68
C LYS A 11 -16.81 3.94 -8.31
N SER A 12 -15.83 3.42 -7.57
CA SER A 12 -15.50 3.81 -6.19
C SER A 12 -14.19 4.61 -6.12
N GLY A 13 -13.34 4.50 -7.13
CA GLY A 13 -12.07 5.20 -7.17
C GLY A 13 -11.39 5.13 -8.54
N GLU A 14 -10.36 5.94 -8.70
CA GLU A 14 -9.51 5.98 -9.87
C GLU A 14 -8.07 6.10 -9.39
N GLY A 15 -7.27 5.08 -9.71
CA GLY A 15 -5.83 5.07 -9.49
C GLY A 15 -5.08 5.60 -10.71
N GLY A 16 -3.76 5.47 -10.69
CA GLY A 16 -2.92 5.96 -11.77
C GLY A 16 -3.08 5.20 -13.09
N MET A 17 -3.47 3.92 -13.02
CA MET A 17 -3.55 3.00 -14.16
C MET A 17 -4.80 2.13 -14.14
N GLU A 18 -5.69 2.35 -13.18
CA GLU A 18 -6.79 1.45 -12.90
C GLU A 18 -8.03 2.20 -12.40
N HIS A 19 -9.19 1.62 -12.67
CA HIS A 19 -10.44 1.99 -12.06
C HIS A 19 -10.80 0.96 -11.01
N VAL A 20 -11.28 1.43 -9.86
CA VAL A 20 -11.78 0.56 -8.79
C VAL A 20 -13.29 0.67 -8.75
N TYR A 21 -13.97 -0.46 -8.83
CA TYR A 21 -15.42 -0.56 -8.73
C TYR A 21 -15.81 -1.34 -7.48
N ARG A 22 -16.86 -0.90 -6.80
CA ARG A 22 -17.63 -1.75 -5.89
C ARG A 22 -18.66 -2.52 -6.71
N GLY A 23 -18.83 -3.80 -6.43
CA GLY A 23 -19.84 -4.65 -7.06
C GLY A 23 -20.42 -5.67 -6.09
N ILE A 24 -21.37 -6.47 -6.57
CA ILE A 24 -21.91 -7.64 -5.87
C ILE A 24 -21.53 -8.88 -6.66
N GLN A 25 -20.97 -9.88 -6.00
CA GLN A 25 -20.78 -11.22 -6.58
C GLN A 25 -22.11 -11.96 -6.58
N ASP A 26 -22.64 -12.30 -7.75
CA ASP A 26 -24.02 -12.81 -7.91
C ASP A 26 -24.21 -14.18 -7.25
N SER A 27 -23.20 -15.05 -7.29
CA SER A 27 -23.29 -16.41 -6.74
C SER A 27 -23.38 -16.46 -5.21
N LEU A 28 -22.76 -15.50 -4.53
CA LEU A 28 -22.67 -15.44 -3.07
C LEU A 28 -23.40 -14.24 -2.45
N GLN A 29 -23.94 -13.34 -3.29
CA GLN A 29 -24.64 -12.12 -2.87
C GLN A 29 -23.84 -11.28 -1.87
N ARG A 30 -22.53 -11.16 -2.09
CA ARG A 30 -21.61 -10.39 -1.22
C ARG A 30 -20.95 -9.23 -1.96
N PRO A 31 -20.61 -8.14 -1.26
CA PRO A 31 -19.86 -7.05 -1.87
C PRO A 31 -18.43 -7.49 -2.23
N VAL A 32 -17.93 -6.98 -3.34
CA VAL A 32 -16.56 -7.16 -3.81
C VAL A 32 -16.00 -5.84 -4.35
N ALA A 33 -14.68 -5.70 -4.31
CA ALA A 33 -13.98 -4.64 -5.03
C ALA A 33 -13.36 -5.22 -6.30
N ILE A 34 -13.42 -4.48 -7.40
CA ILE A 34 -12.95 -4.90 -8.71
C ILE A 34 -11.99 -3.84 -9.22
N LYS A 35 -10.72 -4.21 -9.37
CA LYS A 35 -9.71 -3.41 -10.05
C LYS A 35 -9.72 -3.74 -11.53
N LEU A 36 -9.85 -2.73 -12.37
CA LEU A 36 -9.88 -2.83 -13.83
C LEU A 36 -8.77 -1.95 -14.39
N LEU A 37 -7.87 -2.52 -15.20
CA LEU A 37 -6.83 -1.76 -15.89
C LEU A 37 -7.47 -0.77 -16.89
N ILE A 38 -7.02 0.50 -16.91
CA ILE A 38 -7.56 1.50 -17.84
C ILE A 38 -7.24 1.12 -19.30
N ASN A 39 -8.14 1.52 -20.20
CA ASN A 39 -8.16 1.09 -21.60
C ASN A 39 -6.91 1.54 -22.39
N GLU A 40 -6.32 2.69 -22.03
CA GLU A 40 -5.10 3.19 -22.67
C GLU A 40 -3.89 2.28 -22.38
N LEU A 41 -3.91 1.55 -21.26
CA LEU A 41 -2.84 0.66 -20.83
C LEU A 41 -3.14 -0.81 -21.08
N SER A 42 -4.38 -1.18 -21.44
CA SER A 42 -4.71 -2.58 -21.74
C SER A 42 -4.06 -3.10 -23.02
N PHE A 43 -3.60 -2.22 -23.92
CA PHE A 43 -2.83 -2.59 -25.12
C PHE A 43 -1.32 -2.65 -24.87
N ASP A 44 -0.85 -2.16 -23.72
CA ASP A 44 0.54 -2.28 -23.31
C ASP A 44 0.77 -3.65 -22.66
N ALA A 45 1.50 -4.51 -23.38
CA ALA A 45 1.83 -5.87 -22.93
C ALA A 45 2.55 -5.88 -21.57
N GLU A 46 3.37 -4.87 -21.30
CA GLU A 46 4.13 -4.79 -20.07
C GLU A 46 3.25 -4.31 -18.90
N ALA A 47 2.35 -3.35 -19.13
CA ALA A 47 1.33 -2.95 -18.14
C ALA A 47 0.40 -4.11 -17.78
N ARG A 48 -0.08 -4.89 -18.77
CA ARG A 48 -0.90 -6.10 -18.53
C ARG A 48 -0.15 -7.14 -17.70
N LYS A 49 1.09 -7.46 -18.08
CA LYS A 49 1.92 -8.44 -17.37
C LYS A 49 2.14 -8.06 -15.91
N ARG A 50 2.30 -6.76 -15.62
CA ARG A 50 2.43 -6.24 -14.26
C ARG A 50 1.13 -6.38 -13.48
N PHE A 51 0.02 -5.93 -14.06
CA PHE A 51 -1.30 -6.05 -13.43
C PHE A 51 -1.66 -7.51 -13.12
N GLU A 52 -1.37 -8.43 -14.03
CA GLU A 52 -1.54 -9.87 -13.77
C GLU A 52 -0.63 -10.35 -12.64
N ARG A 53 0.65 -9.99 -12.68
CA ARG A 53 1.62 -10.39 -11.65
C ARG A 53 1.23 -9.90 -10.25
N GLU A 54 0.65 -8.70 -10.14
CA GLU A 54 0.15 -8.17 -8.87
C GLU A 54 -0.93 -9.10 -8.29
N SER A 55 -1.95 -9.42 -9.10
CA SER A 55 -3.02 -10.33 -8.68
C SER A 55 -2.49 -11.70 -8.26
N TYR A 56 -1.46 -12.23 -8.94
CA TYR A 56 -0.83 -13.50 -8.58
C TYR A 56 -0.04 -13.45 -7.27
N ILE A 57 0.66 -12.34 -7.01
CA ILE A 57 1.40 -12.16 -5.75
C ILE A 57 0.42 -12.12 -4.59
N ILE A 58 -0.61 -11.28 -4.69
CA ILE A 58 -1.60 -11.10 -3.62
C ILE A 58 -2.41 -12.37 -3.41
N ALA A 59 -2.79 -13.10 -4.47
CA ALA A 59 -3.54 -14.35 -4.36
C ALA A 59 -2.79 -15.47 -3.61
N ARG A 60 -1.45 -15.38 -3.51
CA ARG A 60 -0.63 -16.33 -2.73
C ARG A 60 -0.59 -16.01 -1.24
N LEU A 61 -1.04 -14.81 -0.85
CA LEU A 61 -1.02 -14.36 0.52
C LEU A 61 -2.39 -14.56 1.15
N ASN A 62 -2.42 -15.16 2.34
CA ASN A 62 -3.64 -15.32 3.13
C ASN A 62 -3.36 -14.90 4.58
N HIS A 63 -3.65 -13.65 4.88
CA HIS A 63 -3.42 -13.04 6.18
C HIS A 63 -4.54 -12.06 6.52
N ALA A 64 -4.92 -11.97 7.80
CA ALA A 64 -6.03 -11.15 8.24
C ALA A 64 -5.87 -9.67 7.84
N ASN A 65 -4.63 -9.17 7.83
CA ASN A 65 -4.30 -7.78 7.53
C ASN A 65 -3.80 -7.53 6.10
N ILE A 66 -3.94 -8.49 5.18
CA ILE A 66 -3.65 -8.33 3.74
C ILE A 66 -4.95 -8.52 2.96
N ILE A 67 -5.16 -7.69 1.95
CA ILE A 67 -6.34 -7.82 1.08
C ILE A 67 -6.33 -9.14 0.32
N HIS A 68 -7.45 -9.85 0.33
CA HIS A 68 -7.56 -11.12 -0.38
C HIS A 68 -8.09 -10.95 -1.81
N VAL A 69 -7.34 -11.48 -2.78
CA VAL A 69 -7.79 -11.62 -4.18
C VAL A 69 -8.64 -12.87 -4.30
N ILE A 70 -9.86 -12.70 -4.83
CA ILE A 70 -10.88 -13.74 -4.98
C ILE A 70 -10.80 -14.39 -6.37
N ASP A 71 -10.69 -13.57 -7.41
CA ASP A 71 -10.81 -14.01 -8.80
C ASP A 71 -10.13 -13.02 -9.76
N ARG A 72 -9.93 -13.42 -11.01
CA ARG A 72 -9.45 -12.54 -12.09
C ARG A 72 -10.06 -12.91 -13.43
N GLY A 73 -10.10 -11.95 -14.34
CA GLY A 73 -10.61 -12.18 -15.68
C GLY A 73 -10.25 -11.10 -16.67
N ILE A 74 -10.86 -11.20 -17.84
CA ILE A 74 -10.73 -10.24 -18.93
C ILE A 74 -12.15 -9.85 -19.36
N THR A 75 -12.41 -8.56 -19.54
CA THR A 75 -13.71 -8.08 -20.02
C THR A 75 -13.94 -8.47 -21.48
N GLY A 76 -15.18 -8.28 -21.97
CA GLY A 76 -15.48 -8.43 -23.41
C GLY A 76 -14.68 -7.47 -24.31
N ASP A 77 -14.18 -6.37 -23.76
CA ASP A 77 -13.32 -5.39 -24.45
C ASP A 77 -11.82 -5.65 -24.19
N GLU A 78 -11.46 -6.88 -23.83
CA GLU A 78 -10.08 -7.33 -23.55
C GLU A 78 -9.36 -6.63 -22.39
N MET A 79 -10.06 -5.93 -21.51
CA MET A 79 -9.43 -5.26 -20.36
C MET A 79 -9.23 -6.25 -19.20
N PRO A 80 -8.01 -6.43 -18.66
CA PRO A 80 -7.78 -7.25 -17.48
C PRO A 80 -8.45 -6.64 -16.24
N TYR A 81 -9.02 -7.51 -15.40
CA TYR A 81 -9.50 -7.14 -14.08
C TYR A 81 -9.16 -8.23 -13.06
N PHE A 82 -9.11 -7.84 -11.78
CA PHE A 82 -9.17 -8.79 -10.69
C PHE A 82 -10.15 -8.32 -9.62
N VAL A 83 -10.67 -9.30 -8.90
CA VAL A 83 -11.70 -9.16 -7.88
C VAL A 83 -11.07 -9.46 -6.53
N MET A 84 -11.33 -8.61 -5.56
CA MET A 84 -10.85 -8.72 -4.20
C MET A 84 -12.00 -8.55 -3.21
N GLU A 85 -11.77 -8.95 -1.96
CA GLU A 85 -12.73 -8.67 -0.89
C GLU A 85 -13.03 -7.17 -0.81
N PHE A 86 -14.28 -6.83 -0.50
CA PHE A 86 -14.65 -5.45 -0.23
C PHE A 86 -14.53 -5.20 1.27
N VAL A 87 -13.76 -4.19 1.64
CA VAL A 87 -13.57 -3.76 3.03
C VAL A 87 -14.22 -2.40 3.17
N GLU A 88 -15.17 -2.29 4.09
CA GLU A 88 -15.76 -1.00 4.46
C GLU A 88 -14.80 -0.25 5.39
N GLY A 89 -14.36 0.93 4.97
CA GLY A 89 -13.36 1.71 5.68
C GLY A 89 -12.84 2.88 4.86
N ILE A 90 -11.83 3.54 5.39
CA ILE A 90 -11.11 4.64 4.72
C ILE A 90 -9.62 4.33 4.72
N ASP A 91 -8.87 4.93 3.81
CA ASP A 91 -7.40 4.83 3.85
C ASP A 91 -6.84 5.53 5.09
N LEU A 92 -5.68 5.07 5.56
CA LEU A 92 -5.02 5.60 6.76
C LEU A 92 -4.65 7.08 6.58
N GLY A 93 -4.37 7.54 5.37
CA GLY A 93 -4.07 8.95 5.08
C GLY A 93 -5.28 9.85 5.36
N THR A 94 -6.46 9.41 4.94
CA THR A 94 -7.75 10.06 5.26
C THR A 94 -8.06 9.93 6.74
N ALA A 95 -7.82 8.78 7.37
CA ALA A 95 -8.03 8.58 8.80
C ALA A 95 -7.17 9.53 9.64
N MET A 96 -5.89 9.72 9.29
CA MET A 96 -4.97 10.64 9.96
C MET A 96 -5.43 12.10 9.92
N LYS A 97 -6.17 12.50 8.88
CA LYS A 97 -6.69 13.88 8.72
C LYS A 97 -8.07 14.08 9.36
N SER A 98 -8.91 13.04 9.34
CA SER A 98 -10.33 13.14 9.71
C SER A 98 -10.67 12.57 11.08
N ARG A 99 -9.84 11.67 11.61
CA ARG A 99 -10.01 11.01 12.91
C ARG A 99 -8.92 11.48 13.87
N GLN A 100 -9.28 11.72 15.13
CA GLN A 100 -8.29 11.89 16.20
C GLN A 100 -7.81 10.50 16.64
N LEU A 101 -6.79 9.97 15.97
CA LEU A 101 -6.21 8.67 16.34
C LEU A 101 -5.45 8.81 17.67
N GLY A 102 -5.91 8.10 18.71
CA GLY A 102 -5.23 8.04 20.00
C GLY A 102 -3.91 7.26 19.92
N HIS A 103 -3.00 7.50 20.87
CA HIS A 103 -1.66 6.89 20.86
C HIS A 103 -1.69 5.35 20.77
N GLY A 104 -2.49 4.68 21.62
CA GLY A 104 -2.61 3.21 21.58
C GLY A 104 -3.11 2.68 20.24
N HIS A 105 -4.08 3.35 19.64
CA HIS A 105 -4.62 2.97 18.34
C HIS A 105 -3.56 3.12 17.22
N LYS A 106 -2.71 4.16 17.27
CA LYS A 106 -1.58 4.28 16.34
C LYS A 106 -0.63 3.08 16.46
N VAL A 107 -0.32 2.66 17.68
CA VAL A 107 0.51 1.47 17.94
C VAL A 107 -0.16 0.21 17.38
N ASP A 108 -1.45 0.01 17.63
CA ASP A 108 -2.19 -1.16 17.13
C ASP A 108 -2.18 -1.26 15.61
N ILE A 109 -2.30 -0.12 14.90
CA ILE A 109 -2.19 -0.05 13.43
C ILE A 109 -0.80 -0.52 12.99
N ILE A 110 0.27 -0.01 13.61
CA ILE A 110 1.65 -0.38 13.26
C ILE A 110 1.89 -1.86 13.50
N VAL A 111 1.44 -2.42 14.62
CA VAL A 111 1.60 -3.86 14.92
C VAL A 111 0.91 -4.72 13.87
N GLN A 112 -0.30 -4.34 13.42
CA GLN A 112 -1.00 -5.08 12.37
C GLN A 112 -0.25 -5.01 11.03
N ILE A 113 0.34 -3.85 10.70
CA ILE A 113 1.16 -3.68 9.49
C ILE A 113 2.41 -4.57 9.56
N LEU A 114 3.12 -4.55 10.68
CA LEU A 114 4.34 -5.34 10.88
C LEU A 114 4.06 -6.85 10.80
N LYS A 115 2.97 -7.33 11.41
CA LYS A 115 2.53 -8.72 11.28
C LYS A 115 2.23 -9.12 9.83
N ALA A 116 1.55 -8.26 9.07
CA ALA A 116 1.30 -8.49 7.65
C ALA A 116 2.59 -8.55 6.83
N LEU A 117 3.52 -7.63 7.08
CA LEU A 117 4.82 -7.60 6.39
C LEU A 117 5.68 -8.81 6.73
N ALA A 118 5.76 -9.20 8.01
CA ALA A 118 6.48 -10.40 8.42
C ALA A 118 5.95 -11.65 7.68
N TYR A 119 4.61 -11.78 7.59
CA TYR A 119 3.98 -12.85 6.83
C TYR A 119 4.33 -12.80 5.33
N ALA A 120 4.26 -11.62 4.71
CA ALA A 120 4.58 -11.46 3.30
C ALA A 120 6.06 -11.75 2.99
N HIS A 121 6.97 -11.21 3.80
CA HIS A 121 8.42 -11.42 3.69
C HIS A 121 8.77 -12.90 3.85
N GLY A 122 8.15 -13.60 4.81
CA GLY A 122 8.28 -15.06 4.97
C GLY A 122 7.81 -15.87 3.75
N ASN A 123 6.96 -15.28 2.91
CA ASN A 123 6.51 -15.84 1.63
C ASN A 123 7.31 -15.33 0.42
N ASN A 124 8.46 -14.67 0.66
CA ASN A 124 9.31 -14.04 -0.35
C ASN A 124 8.60 -12.95 -1.18
N VAL A 125 7.68 -12.23 -0.55
CA VAL A 125 6.96 -11.10 -1.14
C VAL A 125 7.36 -9.84 -0.40
N ILE A 126 7.93 -8.87 -1.12
CA ILE A 126 8.23 -7.53 -0.61
C ILE A 126 7.14 -6.58 -1.12
N HIS A 127 6.64 -5.69 -0.26
CA HIS A 127 5.52 -4.81 -0.58
C HIS A 127 5.91 -3.64 -1.49
N ARG A 128 7.04 -2.97 -1.24
CA ARG A 128 7.64 -1.88 -2.04
C ARG A 128 6.88 -0.55 -2.09
N ASP A 129 5.62 -0.49 -1.68
CA ASP A 129 4.84 0.77 -1.68
C ASP A 129 4.05 0.97 -0.38
N ILE A 130 4.69 0.78 0.77
CA ILE A 130 4.03 1.02 2.07
C ILE A 130 3.84 2.52 2.26
N LYS A 131 2.59 2.95 2.36
CA LYS A 131 2.17 4.33 2.61
C LYS A 131 0.72 4.36 3.13
N PRO A 132 0.26 5.47 3.74
CA PRO A 132 -1.08 5.55 4.31
C PRO A 132 -2.20 5.23 3.31
N ASP A 133 -2.05 5.64 2.05
CA ASP A 133 -3.05 5.44 0.99
C ASP A 133 -3.28 3.95 0.66
N ASN A 134 -2.29 3.09 0.92
CA ASN A 134 -2.36 1.65 0.66
C ASN A 134 -2.76 0.84 1.92
N ILE A 135 -3.22 1.51 2.98
CA ILE A 135 -3.63 0.86 4.23
C ILE A 135 -5.08 1.28 4.48
N LEU A 136 -6.03 0.36 4.29
CA LEU A 136 -7.41 0.60 4.72
C LEU A 136 -7.53 0.38 6.21
N VAL A 137 -8.35 1.20 6.85
CA VAL A 137 -8.75 1.09 8.26
C VAL A 137 -10.27 1.03 8.31
N ASP A 138 -10.81 -0.05 8.86
CA ASP A 138 -12.25 -0.19 9.07
C ASP A 138 -12.72 0.56 10.34
N ASP A 139 -14.01 0.45 10.67
CA ASP A 139 -14.59 1.08 11.85
C ASP A 139 -14.26 0.35 13.17
N ASP A 140 -13.82 -0.90 13.07
CA ASP A 140 -13.36 -1.73 14.19
C ASP A 140 -11.83 -1.62 14.41
N ASN A 141 -11.17 -0.72 13.70
CA ASN A 141 -9.72 -0.45 13.74
C ASN A 141 -8.84 -1.61 13.22
N ASN A 142 -9.40 -2.53 12.45
CA ASN A 142 -8.59 -3.49 11.72
C ASN A 142 -8.05 -2.84 10.44
N ILE A 143 -6.83 -3.22 10.09
CA ILE A 143 -6.21 -2.75 8.86
C ILE A 143 -6.15 -3.82 7.78
N LYS A 144 -6.21 -3.37 6.53
CA LYS A 144 -5.95 -4.20 5.34
C LYS A 144 -4.94 -3.49 4.47
N ILE A 145 -3.79 -4.12 4.28
CA ILE A 145 -2.78 -3.67 3.32
C ILE A 145 -3.28 -4.00 1.91
N LEU A 146 -3.31 -2.96 1.08
CA LEU A 146 -3.62 -2.99 -0.35
C LEU A 146 -2.34 -2.94 -1.17
N ASP A 147 -2.43 -3.28 -2.46
CA ASP A 147 -1.44 -2.87 -3.46
C ASP A 147 0.00 -3.32 -3.15
N PHE A 148 0.25 -4.64 -3.15
CA PHE A 148 1.60 -5.18 -3.11
C PHE A 148 2.36 -4.76 -4.37
N GLY A 149 3.09 -3.66 -4.20
CA GLY A 149 3.64 -2.82 -5.21
C GLY A 149 4.56 -3.57 -6.17
N ILE A 150 4.04 -3.76 -7.37
CA ILE A 150 4.83 -3.69 -8.61
C ILE A 150 5.00 -2.20 -9.01
N ALA A 151 4.49 -1.27 -8.16
CA ALA A 151 4.54 0.21 -8.19
C ALA A 151 5.77 0.80 -8.91
N GLN A 152 6.95 0.26 -8.64
CA GLN A 152 8.19 0.83 -9.15
C GLN A 152 8.41 0.67 -10.66
N PHE A 153 7.83 -0.35 -11.28
CA PHE A 153 7.85 -0.48 -12.75
C PHE A 153 6.86 0.47 -13.43
N TYR A 154 5.87 0.95 -12.69
CA TYR A 154 4.88 1.90 -13.20
C TYR A 154 5.41 3.34 -13.27
N GLU A 155 6.48 3.66 -12.53
CA GLU A 155 7.15 4.97 -12.59
C GLU A 155 7.95 5.19 -13.88
N GLU A 156 8.55 4.14 -14.48
CA GLU A 156 9.23 4.25 -15.78
C GLU A 156 8.27 4.63 -16.91
N MET A 157 7.03 4.16 -16.87
CA MET A 157 5.97 4.53 -17.82
C MET A 157 5.42 5.94 -17.57
N ARG A 158 5.30 6.37 -16.30
CA ARG A 158 4.86 7.73 -15.95
C ARG A 158 5.86 8.82 -16.33
N LYS A 159 7.16 8.51 -16.40
CA LYS A 159 8.16 9.41 -17.02
C LYS A 159 7.89 9.63 -18.52
N THR A 160 7.21 8.68 -19.17
CA THR A 160 6.96 8.67 -20.62
C THR A 160 5.59 9.23 -21.01
N TYR A 161 4.55 9.09 -20.17
CA TYR A 161 3.16 9.33 -20.61
C TYR A 161 2.46 10.64 -20.18
N ASP A 162 2.74 11.28 -19.03
CA ASP A 162 2.30 12.68 -18.85
C ASP A 162 2.80 13.36 -17.56
N ARG A 163 3.11 14.67 -17.68
CA ARG A 163 3.63 15.55 -16.61
C ARG A 163 2.54 16.24 -15.78
N THR A 164 1.30 15.76 -15.82
CA THR A 164 0.13 16.47 -15.26
C THR A 164 -0.28 16.03 -13.85
N CYS A 165 0.34 14.99 -13.28
CA CYS A 165 0.04 14.50 -11.92
C CYS A 165 1.05 14.94 -10.83
N ALA A 166 1.70 16.09 -10.98
CA ALA A 166 2.81 16.51 -10.11
C ALA A 166 2.47 16.56 -8.60
N GLY A 167 1.21 16.82 -8.23
CA GLY A 167 0.78 16.95 -6.82
C GLY A 167 0.60 15.64 -6.06
N MET A 168 0.04 14.59 -6.68
CA MET A 168 -0.10 13.26 -6.06
C MET A 168 1.21 12.46 -6.11
N VAL A 169 2.00 12.68 -7.17
CA VAL A 169 3.31 12.04 -7.37
C VAL A 169 4.31 12.45 -6.30
N MET A 170 4.26 13.70 -5.84
CA MET A 170 5.16 14.21 -4.79
C MET A 170 4.94 13.53 -3.43
N GLY A 171 3.75 12.99 -3.16
CA GLY A 171 3.40 12.32 -1.89
C GLY A 171 3.96 10.91 -1.75
N THR A 172 3.98 10.13 -2.84
CA THR A 172 4.44 8.72 -2.83
C THR A 172 5.96 8.60 -2.64
N PHE A 173 6.76 9.50 -3.22
CA PHE A 173 8.23 9.49 -3.05
C PHE A 173 8.71 9.66 -1.61
N ASN A 174 7.87 10.22 -0.73
CA ASN A 174 8.28 10.50 0.64
C ASN A 174 8.45 9.23 1.47
N TYR A 175 7.73 8.15 1.14
CA TYR A 175 7.81 6.87 1.84
C TYR A 175 8.84 5.91 1.23
N MET A 176 9.35 6.22 0.04
CA MET A 176 10.31 5.38 -0.67
C MET A 176 11.68 5.41 0.00
N SER A 177 12.29 4.24 0.18
CA SER A 177 13.63 4.12 0.74
C SER A 177 14.72 4.70 -0.18
N PRO A 178 15.89 5.08 0.36
CA PRO A 178 17.00 5.61 -0.44
C PRO A 178 17.42 4.66 -1.56
N GLU A 179 17.63 3.38 -1.26
CA GLU A 179 18.04 2.37 -2.25
C GLU A 179 16.95 2.11 -3.30
N GLN A 180 15.68 2.24 -2.92
CA GLN A 180 14.56 2.16 -3.85
C GLN A 180 14.52 3.36 -4.80
N LYS A 181 14.87 4.57 -4.33
CA LYS A 181 15.00 5.76 -5.21
C LYS A 181 16.13 5.62 -6.22
N GLU A 182 17.19 4.89 -5.86
CA GLU A 182 18.32 4.62 -6.76
C GLU A 182 17.98 3.55 -7.80
N SER A 183 17.42 2.41 -7.39
CA SER A 183 17.08 1.31 -8.29
C SER A 183 15.99 0.39 -7.74
N ALA A 184 15.10 -0.05 -8.62
CA ALA A 184 14.07 -1.04 -8.31
C ALA A 184 14.61 -2.46 -8.04
N GLU A 185 15.85 -2.72 -8.42
CA GLU A 185 16.51 -4.02 -8.23
C GLU A 185 17.10 -4.17 -6.82
N ASN A 186 17.32 -3.06 -6.11
CA ASN A 186 17.96 -3.06 -4.78
C ASN A 186 16.98 -3.22 -3.62
N VAL A 187 15.69 -3.37 -3.92
CA VAL A 187 14.61 -3.38 -2.92
C VAL A 187 14.60 -4.70 -2.14
N THR A 188 14.59 -4.61 -0.83
CA THR A 188 14.63 -5.73 0.13
C THR A 188 13.52 -5.59 1.18
N ALA A 189 13.42 -6.54 2.10
CA ALA A 189 12.53 -6.42 3.26
C ALA A 189 12.83 -5.14 4.07
N GLN A 190 14.11 -4.77 4.20
CA GLN A 190 14.54 -3.55 4.88
C GLN A 190 14.08 -2.26 4.18
N SER A 191 13.75 -2.31 2.89
CA SER A 191 13.12 -1.19 2.18
C SER A 191 11.69 -0.96 2.67
N ASP A 192 10.91 -2.02 2.88
CA ASP A 192 9.58 -1.91 3.48
C ASP A 192 9.68 -1.37 4.92
N LEU A 193 10.69 -1.78 5.69
CA LEU A 193 10.90 -1.29 7.06
C LEU A 193 11.22 0.21 7.09
N TYR A 194 11.99 0.71 6.12
CA TYR A 194 12.19 2.16 5.98
C TYR A 194 10.86 2.87 5.73
N SER A 195 10.03 2.36 4.82
CA SER A 195 8.70 2.94 4.54
C SER A 195 7.79 2.90 5.78
N VAL A 196 7.85 1.85 6.58
CA VAL A 196 7.18 1.77 7.89
C VAL A 196 7.76 2.80 8.85
N GLY A 197 9.07 3.02 8.89
CA GLY A 197 9.72 4.09 9.65
C GLY A 197 9.18 5.47 9.31
N VAL A 198 9.06 5.79 8.01
CA VAL A 198 8.46 7.04 7.52
C VAL A 198 7.00 7.13 7.95
N LEU A 199 6.25 6.03 7.82
CA LEU A 199 4.84 5.96 8.23
C LEU A 199 4.67 6.20 9.74
N MET A 200 5.47 5.55 10.58
CA MET A 200 5.46 5.75 12.03
C MET A 200 5.80 7.20 12.38
N TYR A 201 6.88 7.74 11.81
CA TYR A 201 7.25 9.14 12.01
C TYR A 201 6.07 10.06 11.68
N HIS A 202 5.43 9.85 10.53
CA HIS A 202 4.28 10.67 10.12
C HIS A 202 3.05 10.47 11.01
N LEU A 203 2.75 9.24 11.41
CA LEU A 203 1.61 8.90 12.24
C LEU A 203 1.73 9.50 13.64
N PHE A 204 2.93 9.48 14.24
CA PHE A 204 3.16 9.97 15.58
C PHE A 204 3.44 11.47 15.66
N THR A 205 4.04 12.09 14.62
CA THR A 205 4.41 13.51 14.65
C THR A 205 3.51 14.42 13.81
N GLY A 206 2.72 13.86 12.89
CA GLY A 206 1.95 14.62 11.90
C GLY A 206 2.80 15.29 10.81
N LYS A 207 4.10 14.97 10.73
CA LYS A 207 5.03 15.51 9.74
C LYS A 207 5.76 14.39 9.02
N LEU A 208 6.19 14.62 7.79
CA LEU A 208 7.08 13.69 7.09
C LEU A 208 8.55 13.99 7.43
N PRO A 209 9.41 12.97 7.56
CA PRO A 209 10.85 13.18 7.66
C PRO A 209 11.39 13.69 6.32
N SER A 210 12.08 14.84 6.33
CA SER A 210 12.66 15.44 5.12
C SER A 210 13.90 16.25 5.48
N GLY A 211 15.01 16.01 4.78
CA GLY A 211 16.30 16.66 5.07
C GLY A 211 16.73 16.38 6.51
N ARG A 212 17.05 17.43 7.26
CA ARG A 212 17.25 17.31 8.71
C ARG A 212 15.89 17.44 9.40
N TYR A 213 15.41 16.35 9.98
CA TYR A 213 14.19 16.29 10.79
C TYR A 213 14.54 16.11 12.28
N PRO A 214 13.72 16.64 13.20
CA PRO A 214 13.91 16.43 14.64
C PRO A 214 13.52 15.01 15.04
N ASP A 215 13.91 14.60 16.24
CA ASP A 215 13.48 13.33 16.79
C ASP A 215 11.95 13.32 17.01
N PRO A 216 11.26 12.18 16.78
CA PRO A 216 9.84 12.05 17.06
C PRO A 216 9.41 12.55 18.45
N SER A 217 10.21 12.24 19.49
CA SER A 217 9.95 12.65 20.88
C SER A 217 10.04 14.16 21.12
N GLU A 218 10.81 14.90 20.30
CA GLU A 218 10.85 16.37 20.33
C GLU A 218 9.55 16.99 19.80
N LEU A 219 8.90 16.33 18.84
CA LEU A 219 7.66 16.80 18.23
C LEU A 219 6.41 16.32 18.97
N ASN A 220 6.48 15.15 19.61
CA ASN A 220 5.38 14.55 20.34
C ASN A 220 5.89 13.91 21.64
N PRO A 221 5.69 14.56 22.80
CA PRO A 221 6.11 14.04 24.11
C PRO A 221 5.49 12.70 24.53
N ASP A 222 4.39 12.28 23.89
CA ASP A 222 3.78 10.96 24.14
C ASP A 222 4.57 9.82 23.50
N VAL A 223 5.52 10.12 22.62
CA VAL A 223 6.42 9.10 22.04
C VAL A 223 7.47 8.72 23.08
N SER A 224 7.40 7.46 23.53
CA SER A 224 8.41 6.87 24.42
C SER A 224 9.81 6.89 23.79
N GLU A 225 10.85 6.84 24.62
CA GLU A 225 12.23 6.78 24.14
C GLU A 225 12.48 5.53 23.28
N GLU A 226 11.89 4.40 23.66
CA GLU A 226 12.00 3.14 22.92
C GLU A 226 11.40 3.26 21.52
N LEU A 227 10.19 3.81 21.42
CA LEU A 227 9.54 4.06 20.12
C LEU A 227 10.31 5.11 19.30
N ASN A 228 10.87 6.13 19.95
CA ASN A 228 11.71 7.13 19.28
C ASN A 228 12.92 6.48 18.60
N GLN A 229 13.69 5.68 19.34
CA GLN A 229 14.85 4.97 18.80
C GLN A 229 14.46 3.99 17.70
N LEU A 230 13.35 3.27 17.85
CA LEU A 230 12.85 2.33 16.85
C LEU A 230 12.54 3.02 15.51
N ILE A 231 11.86 4.16 15.56
CA ILE A 231 11.55 4.96 14.37
C ILE A 231 12.85 5.43 13.70
N LEU A 232 13.80 5.96 14.47
CA LEU A 232 15.07 6.45 13.94
C LEU A 232 15.97 5.33 13.38
N GLN A 233 15.87 4.12 13.95
CA GLN A 233 16.57 2.94 13.43
C GLN A 233 15.98 2.49 12.08
N CYS A 234 14.65 2.52 11.92
CA CYS A 234 14.01 2.23 10.64
C CYS A 234 14.41 3.24 9.55
N LEU A 235 14.66 4.50 9.93
CA LEU A 235 15.01 5.60 9.03
C LEU A 235 16.50 5.70 8.68
N GLN A 236 17.33 4.71 9.05
CA GLN A 236 18.74 4.69 8.66
C GLN A 236 18.89 4.64 7.13
N GLU A 237 19.83 5.43 6.59
CA GLU A 237 20.08 5.48 5.15
C GLU A 237 20.62 4.14 4.63
N ASP A 238 21.57 3.52 5.34
CA ASP A 238 22.08 2.18 5.02
C ASP A 238 21.11 1.10 5.51
N PRO A 239 20.57 0.24 4.62
CA PRO A 239 19.67 -0.83 4.99
C PRO A 239 20.21 -1.78 6.07
N ASN A 240 21.53 -1.95 6.17
CA ASN A 240 22.16 -2.86 7.14
C ASN A 240 22.12 -2.35 8.59
N HIS A 241 21.77 -1.07 8.79
CA HIS A 241 21.58 -0.49 10.12
C HIS A 241 20.11 -0.43 10.54
N ARG A 242 19.19 -0.88 9.68
CA ARG A 242 17.77 -1.05 10.00
C ARG A 242 17.56 -2.40 10.70
N PRO A 243 16.39 -2.62 11.34
CA PRO A 243 16.04 -3.94 11.88
C PRO A 243 16.09 -5.02 10.78
N ASP A 244 16.38 -6.26 11.16
CA ASP A 244 16.58 -7.33 10.18
C ASP A 244 15.26 -7.82 9.57
N SER A 245 14.15 -7.68 10.31
CA SER A 245 12.83 -8.13 9.87
C SER A 245 11.69 -7.38 10.53
N ALA A 246 10.50 -7.47 9.93
CA ALA A 246 9.27 -6.94 10.53
C ALA A 246 8.83 -7.70 11.79
N GLU A 247 9.37 -8.90 12.07
CA GLU A 247 9.06 -9.68 13.28
C GLU A 247 9.87 -9.23 14.50
N GLU A 248 11.02 -8.58 14.27
CA GLU A 248 11.85 -7.99 15.32
C GLU A 248 11.27 -6.68 15.88
N LEU A 249 10.49 -5.98 15.05
CA LEU A 249 9.80 -4.72 15.34
C LEU A 249 8.47 -4.94 16.08
#